data_AF-A0A1I4CNL2-F1
#
_entry.id   AF-A0A1I4CNL2-F1
#
_cell.length_a   1.000
_cell.length_b   1.000
_cell.length_c   1.000
_cell.angle_alpha   90.00
_cell.angle_beta   90.00
_cell.angle_gamma   90.00
#
_symmetry.space_group_name_H-M   'P 1'
#
loop_
_entity.id
_entity.type
_entity.pdbx_description
1 polymer ?
#
loop_
_entity_poly.entity_id
_entity_poly.type
_entity_poly.pdbx_seq_one_letter_code
_entity_poly.pdbx_strand_id
1 'polypeptide(L)'
;MFLNGRGCGVHQDRPLACRIYPLARWVSPEGEESFGHLAAHPQSAGVYGVGGKVIDYLEDQGLMPYFEMGDRYGPIYRRMVDMLHRFDAQANERRADFRRALDDMSEGSIGSPWLDVDAAVAAYCGAEGLSPPESVETTIKMHIEALGAWLDEMDAEDEPGKCEEQTDRN
;
A
#
# COMPACT_ATOMS: atom_id res chain seq x y z
N MET A 1 18.54 17.52 18.55
CA MET A 1 17.12 17.93 18.53
C MET A 1 16.63 17.79 17.10
N PHE A 2 15.79 16.80 16.80
CA PHE A 2 15.30 16.52 15.44
C PHE A 2 14.21 17.49 14.96
N LEU A 3 13.69 18.32 15.87
CA LEU A 3 12.72 19.36 15.61
C LEU A 3 13.44 20.71 15.57
N ASN A 4 13.43 21.38 14.41
CA ASN A 4 13.70 22.81 14.34
C ASN A 4 12.37 23.57 14.58
N GLY A 5 12.42 24.89 14.74
CA GLY A 5 11.22 25.72 14.93
C GLY A 5 10.17 25.67 13.80
N ARG A 6 10.37 24.84 12.77
CA ARG A 6 9.45 24.57 11.65
C ARG A 6 9.08 23.08 11.49
N GLY A 7 9.60 22.18 12.34
CA GLY A 7 9.31 20.74 12.28
C GLY A 7 10.54 19.84 12.19
N CYS A 8 10.38 18.62 11.69
CA CYS A 8 11.45 17.63 11.60
C CYS A 8 12.53 18.07 10.58
N GLY A 9 13.79 18.17 11.01
CA GLY A 9 14.93 18.48 10.13
C GLY A 9 15.41 17.29 9.27
N VAL A 10 14.84 16.10 9.48
CA VAL A 10 15.24 14.85 8.80
C VAL A 10 14.35 14.56 7.57
N HIS A 11 13.03 14.76 7.70
CA HIS A 11 12.08 14.57 6.62
C HIS A 11 11.25 15.84 6.44
N GLN A 12 11.48 16.56 5.34
CA GLN A 12 10.82 17.85 5.08
C GLN A 12 9.29 17.71 5.04
N ASP A 13 8.78 16.62 4.45
CA ASP A 13 7.34 16.40 4.29
C ASP A 13 6.66 15.72 5.49
N ARG A 14 7.46 15.30 6.48
CA ARG A 14 7.04 14.54 7.67
C ARG A 14 6.08 13.38 7.30
N PRO A 15 6.60 12.20 6.92
CA PRO A 15 5.75 11.08 6.52
C PRO A 15 4.85 10.60 7.67
N LEU A 16 3.82 9.80 7.34
CA LEU A 16 2.84 9.25 8.29
C LEU A 16 3.48 8.73 9.58
N ALA A 17 4.54 7.92 9.47
CA ALA A 17 5.26 7.37 10.62
C ALA A 17 5.81 8.46 11.58
N CYS A 18 6.27 9.59 11.05
CA CYS A 18 6.77 10.71 11.85
C CYS A 18 5.65 11.58 12.43
N ARG A 19 4.46 11.58 11.83
CA ARG A 19 3.29 12.33 12.33
C ARG A 19 2.61 11.56 13.47
N ILE A 20 2.49 10.25 13.33
CA ILE A 20 1.77 9.44 14.31
C ILE A 20 2.58 9.17 15.58
N TYR A 21 3.91 9.11 15.50
CA TYR A 21 4.79 8.93 16.65
C TYR A 21 4.46 9.95 17.77
N PRO A 22 4.30 9.54 19.04
CA PRO A 22 4.68 8.25 19.63
C PRO A 22 3.59 7.17 19.54
N LEU A 23 2.46 7.46 18.91
CA LEU A 23 1.37 6.49 18.78
C LEU A 23 1.68 5.49 17.67
N ALA A 24 1.20 4.28 17.86
CA ALA A 24 0.94 3.32 16.81
C ALA A 24 -0.56 3.16 16.63
N ARG A 25 -0.97 2.87 15.40
CA ARG A 25 -2.34 2.59 14.98
C ARG A 25 -2.43 1.14 14.58
N TRP A 26 -3.46 0.47 15.06
CA TRP A 26 -3.84 -0.87 14.61
C TRP A 26 -5.29 -0.85 14.16
N VAL A 27 -5.58 -1.59 13.10
CA VAL A 27 -6.94 -1.84 12.63
C VAL A 27 -7.13 -3.35 12.65
N SER A 28 -8.13 -3.83 13.41
CA SER A 28 -8.44 -5.26 13.48
C SER A 28 -9.01 -5.78 12.15
N PRO A 29 -9.07 -7.10 11.93
CA PRO A 29 -9.76 -7.67 10.76
C PRO A 29 -11.23 -7.21 10.64
N GLU A 30 -11.90 -6.99 11.77
CA GLU A 30 -13.27 -6.49 11.88
C GLU A 30 -13.38 -4.97 11.62
N GLY A 31 -12.24 -4.29 11.44
CA GLY A 31 -12.17 -2.86 11.19
C GLY A 31 -12.11 -2.00 12.46
N GLU A 32 -11.93 -2.60 13.65
CA GLU A 32 -11.83 -1.82 14.88
C GLU A 32 -10.46 -1.14 14.97
N GLU A 33 -10.49 0.18 15.08
CA GLU A 33 -9.29 1.00 15.21
C GLU A 33 -8.89 1.16 16.68
N SER A 34 -7.61 0.94 16.97
CA SER A 34 -7.02 1.16 18.28
C SER A 34 -5.66 1.85 18.18
N PHE A 35 -5.32 2.57 19.25
CA PHE A 35 -4.05 3.28 19.37
C PHE A 35 -3.34 2.92 20.65
N GLY A 36 -2.01 2.97 20.61
CA GLY A 36 -1.16 2.68 21.75
C GLY A 36 0.20 3.34 21.63
N HIS A 37 0.92 3.42 22.73
CA HIS A 37 2.23 4.04 22.75
C HIS A 37 3.31 3.09 22.26
N LEU A 38 4.13 3.56 21.32
CA LEU A 38 5.39 2.93 20.98
C LEU A 38 6.41 3.17 22.09
N ALA A 39 7.18 2.13 22.41
CA ALA A 39 8.33 2.28 23.28
C ALA A 39 9.35 3.22 22.61
N ALA A 40 9.55 4.40 23.19
CA ALA A 40 10.52 5.35 22.68
C ALA A 40 11.94 4.81 22.86
N HIS A 41 12.82 5.08 21.90
CA HIS A 41 14.24 4.84 22.09
C HIS A 41 14.74 5.70 23.25
N PRO A 42 15.63 5.22 24.13
CA PRO A 42 16.07 5.99 25.31
C PRO A 42 16.64 7.37 24.98
N GLN A 43 17.27 7.51 23.81
CA GLN A 43 17.85 8.78 23.34
C GLN A 43 16.86 9.71 22.63
N SER A 44 15.61 9.27 22.45
CA SER A 44 14.52 10.06 21.83
C SER A 44 13.31 10.19 22.75
N ALA A 45 13.47 9.94 24.05
CA ALA A 45 12.39 10.05 25.02
C ALA A 45 11.87 11.50 25.05
N GLY A 46 10.63 11.68 24.59
CA GLY A 46 9.91 12.94 24.70
C GLY A 46 9.34 13.15 26.11
N VAL A 47 8.87 14.37 26.36
CA VAL A 47 8.04 14.68 27.55
C VAL A 47 6.58 14.54 27.14
N TYR A 48 5.85 13.67 27.82
CA TYR A 48 4.43 13.43 27.55
C TYR A 48 3.57 14.08 28.64
N GLY A 49 2.48 14.73 28.22
CA GLY A 49 1.43 15.18 29.13
C GLY A 49 0.50 14.03 29.54
N VAL A 50 -0.33 14.26 30.55
CA VAL A 50 -1.35 13.31 31.02
C VAL A 50 -2.79 13.72 30.65
N GLY A 51 -2.93 14.77 29.83
CA GLY A 51 -4.22 15.30 29.39
C GLY A 51 -4.24 15.49 27.87
N GLY A 52 -5.38 15.20 27.25
CA GLY A 52 -5.61 15.25 25.81
C GLY A 52 -6.29 13.97 25.32
N LYS A 53 -7.09 14.06 24.26
CA LYS A 53 -7.63 12.87 23.58
C LYS A 53 -6.70 12.49 22.44
N VAL A 54 -6.69 11.20 22.10
CA VAL A 54 -5.97 10.70 20.92
C VAL A 54 -6.44 11.42 19.65
N ILE A 55 -7.75 11.61 19.48
CA ILE A 55 -8.29 12.29 18.29
C ILE A 55 -7.75 13.72 18.13
N ASP A 56 -7.70 14.50 19.21
CA ASP A 56 -7.17 15.88 19.19
C ASP A 56 -5.70 15.87 18.70
N TYR A 57 -4.91 14.91 19.19
CA TYR A 57 -3.53 14.73 18.75
C TYR A 57 -3.46 14.39 17.26
N LEU A 58 -4.28 13.47 16.77
CA LEU A 58 -4.25 13.02 15.37
C LEU A 58 -4.64 14.15 14.40
N GLU A 59 -5.62 14.97 14.79
CA GLU A 59 -6.03 16.16 14.04
C GLU A 59 -4.91 17.21 13.99
N ASP A 60 -4.28 17.51 15.12
CA ASP A 60 -3.14 18.44 15.21
C ASP A 60 -1.93 17.98 14.37
N GLN A 61 -1.75 16.67 14.22
CA GLN A 61 -0.69 16.10 13.36
C GLN A 61 -1.05 16.06 11.87
N GLY A 62 -2.30 16.38 11.52
CA GLY A 62 -2.80 16.37 10.14
C GLY A 62 -2.85 14.96 9.54
N LEU A 63 -3.28 13.97 10.33
CA LEU A 63 -3.23 12.56 9.93
C LEU A 63 -4.44 12.10 9.10
N MET A 64 -5.57 12.81 9.17
CA MET A 64 -6.83 12.37 8.55
C MET A 64 -6.70 12.08 7.04
N PRO A 65 -6.01 12.90 6.22
CA PRO A 65 -5.83 12.58 4.80
C PRO A 65 -5.04 11.28 4.55
N TYR A 66 -4.11 10.92 5.43
CA TYR A 66 -3.35 9.68 5.30
C TYR A 66 -4.21 8.46 5.66
N PHE A 67 -5.08 8.59 6.65
CA PHE A 67 -6.01 7.52 7.03
C PHE A 67 -7.04 7.29 5.94
N GLU A 68 -7.57 8.36 5.35
CA GLU A 68 -8.47 8.26 4.20
C GLU A 68 -7.83 7.51 3.02
N MET A 69 -6.55 7.76 2.73
CA MET A 69 -5.84 6.99 1.70
C MET A 69 -5.69 5.52 2.06
N GLY A 70 -5.41 5.22 3.33
CA GLY A 70 -5.39 3.84 3.84
C GLY A 70 -6.74 3.15 3.65
N ASP A 71 -7.85 3.85 3.90
CA ASP A 71 -9.19 3.30 3.74
C ASP A 71 -9.54 3.05 2.25
N ARG A 72 -9.09 3.94 1.35
CA ARG A 72 -9.28 3.78 -0.11
C ARG A 72 -8.50 2.58 -0.67
N TYR A 73 -7.25 2.40 -0.27
CA TYR A 73 -6.40 1.29 -0.74
C TYR A 73 -6.60 -0.01 0.05
N GLY A 74 -7.19 0.04 1.24
CA GLY A 74 -7.35 -1.11 2.13
C GLY A 74 -8.04 -2.32 1.47
N PRO A 75 -9.17 -2.15 0.76
CA PRO A 75 -9.85 -3.25 0.08
C PRO A 75 -8.99 -3.96 -0.98
N ILE A 76 -8.28 -3.20 -1.83
CA ILE A 76 -7.43 -3.80 -2.87
C ILE A 76 -6.20 -4.48 -2.26
N TYR A 77 -5.61 -3.91 -1.22
CA TYR A 77 -4.51 -4.54 -0.48
C TYR A 77 -4.94 -5.85 0.19
N ARG A 78 -6.14 -5.88 0.78
CA ARG A 78 -6.72 -7.11 1.34
C ARG A 78 -6.87 -8.19 0.26
N ARG A 79 -7.39 -7.82 -0.92
CA ARG A 79 -7.50 -8.75 -2.05
C ARG A 79 -6.13 -9.31 -2.47
N MET A 80 -5.09 -8.48 -2.53
CA MET A 80 -3.72 -8.93 -2.81
C MET A 80 -3.20 -9.92 -1.77
N VAL A 81 -3.44 -9.64 -0.48
CA VAL A 81 -3.04 -10.55 0.63
C VAL A 81 -3.80 -11.87 0.54
N ASP A 82 -5.12 -11.83 0.30
CA ASP A 82 -5.94 -13.03 0.13
C ASP A 82 -5.45 -13.86 -1.05
N MET A 83 -5.07 -13.23 -2.17
CA MET A 83 -4.49 -13.91 -3.32
C MET A 83 -3.13 -14.54 -2.97
N LEU A 84 -2.26 -13.82 -2.26
CA LEU A 84 -0.98 -14.37 -1.79
C LEU A 84 -1.16 -15.59 -0.89
N HIS A 85 -2.22 -15.62 -0.07
CA HIS A 85 -2.55 -16.77 0.77
C HIS A 85 -3.03 -18.00 -0.02
N ARG A 86 -3.51 -17.84 -1.25
CA ARG A 86 -3.89 -18.97 -2.13
C ARG A 86 -2.68 -19.63 -2.77
N PHE A 87 -1.58 -18.89 -2.97
CA PHE A 87 -0.34 -19.47 -3.46
C PHE A 87 0.32 -20.33 -2.36
N ASP A 88 0.40 -21.64 -2.59
CA ASP A 88 0.98 -22.60 -1.64
C ASP A 88 2.50 -22.37 -1.42
N ALA A 89 3.06 -22.97 -0.37
CA ALA A 89 4.45 -22.84 0.06
C ALA A 89 5.50 -23.10 -1.05
N GLN A 90 5.17 -23.84 -2.11
CA GLN A 90 6.04 -23.99 -3.29
C GLN A 90 6.26 -22.67 -4.06
N ALA A 91 5.33 -21.71 -4.02
CA ALA A 91 5.56 -20.36 -4.55
C ALA A 91 6.65 -19.60 -3.76
N ASN A 92 6.87 -19.98 -2.49
CA ASN A 92 7.89 -19.41 -1.62
C ASN A 92 9.32 -19.87 -2.00
N GLU A 93 9.48 -20.94 -2.80
CA GLU A 93 10.78 -21.38 -3.30
C GLU A 93 11.38 -20.36 -4.30
N ARG A 94 10.52 -19.70 -5.08
CA ARG A 94 10.92 -18.60 -6.00
C ARG A 94 11.28 -17.31 -5.27
N ARG A 95 11.08 -17.23 -3.95
CA ARG A 95 11.34 -16.02 -3.16
C ARG A 95 12.82 -15.65 -3.13
N ALA A 96 13.70 -16.63 -3.09
CA ALA A 96 15.14 -16.40 -3.11
C ALA A 96 15.59 -15.81 -4.45
N ASP A 97 15.06 -16.34 -5.56
CA ASP A 97 15.35 -15.84 -6.90
C ASP A 97 14.75 -14.45 -7.11
N PHE A 98 13.52 -14.21 -6.65
CA PHE A 98 12.89 -12.88 -6.68
C PHE A 98 13.68 -11.86 -5.85
N ARG A 99 14.13 -12.24 -4.65
CA ARG A 99 14.98 -11.36 -3.81
C ARG A 99 16.28 -11.01 -4.52
N ARG A 100 16.94 -11.99 -5.13
CA ARG A 100 18.18 -11.77 -5.88
C ARG A 100 17.94 -10.86 -7.09
N ALA A 101 16.85 -11.09 -7.83
CA ALA A 101 16.48 -10.24 -8.95
C ALA A 101 16.26 -8.78 -8.51
N LEU A 102 15.64 -8.55 -7.35
CA LEU A 102 15.49 -7.21 -6.77
C LEU A 102 16.84 -6.60 -6.34
N ASP A 103 17.71 -7.38 -5.71
CA ASP A 103 19.03 -6.94 -5.25
C ASP A 103 19.96 -6.58 -6.44
N ASP A 104 19.76 -7.21 -7.60
CA ASP A 104 20.48 -6.92 -8.85
C ASP A 104 19.93 -5.69 -9.60
N MET A 105 18.79 -5.13 -9.17
CA MET A 105 18.24 -3.93 -9.80
C MET A 105 19.07 -2.69 -9.44
N SER A 106 19.11 -1.71 -10.35
CA SER A 106 19.79 -0.44 -10.09
C SER A 106 19.16 0.29 -8.92
N GLU A 107 19.97 0.95 -8.09
CA GLU A 107 19.47 1.80 -7.01
C GLU A 107 18.45 2.83 -7.54
N GLY A 108 17.32 2.98 -6.84
CA GLY A 108 16.22 3.86 -7.27
C GLY A 108 15.25 3.25 -8.28
N SER A 109 15.46 1.99 -8.71
CA SER A 109 14.48 1.28 -9.52
C SER A 109 13.35 0.70 -8.67
N ILE A 110 12.16 0.64 -9.24
CA ILE A 110 10.97 0.13 -8.58
C ILE A 110 10.81 -1.34 -8.96
N GLY A 111 10.82 -2.22 -7.96
CA GLY A 111 10.76 -3.68 -8.13
C GLY A 111 9.46 -4.24 -8.71
N SER A 112 8.49 -3.37 -8.97
CA SER A 112 7.17 -3.71 -9.45
C SER A 112 6.57 -2.49 -10.16
N PRO A 113 6.10 -2.62 -11.41
CA PRO A 113 5.44 -1.52 -12.13
C PRO A 113 4.21 -0.97 -11.41
N TRP A 114 3.54 -1.80 -10.59
CA TRP A 114 2.34 -1.44 -9.82
C TRP A 114 2.62 -0.59 -8.57
N LEU A 115 3.88 -0.51 -8.13
CA LEU A 115 4.28 0.39 -7.03
C LEU A 115 4.53 1.83 -7.52
N ASP A 116 4.72 2.01 -8.83
CA ASP A 116 4.75 3.31 -9.48
C ASP A 116 3.32 3.67 -9.92
N VAL A 117 2.66 4.51 -9.11
CA VAL A 117 1.26 4.92 -9.34
C VAL A 117 1.10 5.56 -10.72
N ASP A 118 2.01 6.44 -11.11
CA ASP A 118 1.90 7.20 -12.35
C ASP A 118 2.12 6.28 -13.57
N ALA A 119 3.12 5.39 -13.49
CA ALA A 119 3.38 4.44 -14.57
C ALA A 119 2.25 3.40 -14.71
N ALA A 120 1.72 2.90 -13.60
CA ALA A 120 0.61 1.95 -13.59
C ALA A 120 -0.65 2.57 -14.20
N VAL A 121 -0.98 3.82 -13.82
CA VAL A 121 -2.13 4.54 -14.39
C VAL A 121 -1.91 4.86 -15.86
N ALA A 122 -0.72 5.29 -16.27
CA ALA A 122 -0.42 5.57 -17.67
C ALA A 122 -0.57 4.31 -18.55
N ALA A 123 -0.09 3.15 -18.08
CA ALA A 123 -0.23 1.88 -18.77
C ALA A 123 -1.71 1.47 -18.89
N TYR A 124 -2.47 1.58 -17.78
CA TYR A 124 -3.90 1.27 -17.76
C TYR A 124 -4.70 2.18 -18.71
N CYS A 125 -4.47 3.50 -18.68
CA CYS A 125 -5.10 4.42 -19.61
C CYS A 125 -4.77 4.10 -21.06
N GLY A 126 -3.51 3.72 -21.35
CA GLY A 126 -3.09 3.32 -22.69
C GLY A 126 -3.80 2.07 -23.21
N ALA A 127 -4.00 1.07 -22.34
CA ALA A 127 -4.70 -0.17 -22.69
C ALA A 127 -6.21 0.06 -22.92
N GLU A 128 -6.85 0.89 -22.09
CA GLU A 128 -8.29 1.17 -22.14
C GLU A 128 -8.67 2.30 -23.12
N GLY A 129 -7.69 2.95 -23.76
CA GLY A 129 -7.93 4.11 -24.61
C GLY A 129 -8.46 5.34 -23.87
N LEU A 130 -8.15 5.46 -22.57
CA LEU A 130 -8.56 6.56 -21.70
C LEU A 130 -7.54 7.71 -21.73
N SER A 131 -7.99 8.92 -21.41
CA SER A 131 -7.10 10.07 -21.22
C SER A 131 -6.43 10.02 -19.84
N PRO A 132 -5.16 10.46 -19.70
CA PRO A 132 -4.48 10.55 -18.43
C PRO A 132 -5.24 11.46 -17.44
N PRO A 133 -5.26 11.12 -16.13
CA PRO A 133 -5.94 11.94 -15.14
C PRO A 133 -5.23 13.28 -14.90
N GLU A 134 -6.01 14.32 -14.63
CA GLU A 134 -5.50 15.67 -14.32
C GLU A 134 -5.44 15.96 -12.81
N SER A 135 -6.03 15.09 -11.98
CA SER A 135 -6.09 15.27 -10.53
C SER A 135 -5.55 14.04 -9.79
N VAL A 136 -5.03 14.27 -8.59
CA VAL A 136 -4.55 13.21 -7.69
C VAL A 136 -5.70 12.27 -7.33
N GLU A 137 -6.90 12.81 -7.09
CA GLU A 137 -8.08 12.03 -6.74
C GLU A 137 -8.46 11.05 -7.87
N THR A 138 -8.47 11.53 -9.12
CA THR A 138 -8.73 10.66 -10.28
C THR A 138 -7.60 9.65 -10.48
N THR A 139 -6.34 10.07 -10.29
CA THR A 139 -5.18 9.18 -10.39
C THR A 139 -5.26 8.02 -9.41
N ILE A 140 -5.59 8.30 -8.14
CA ILE A 140 -5.75 7.27 -7.10
C ILE A 140 -6.87 6.31 -7.45
N LYS A 141 -8.02 6.83 -7.91
CA LYS A 141 -9.15 6.00 -8.33
C LYS A 141 -8.73 5.05 -9.47
N MET A 142 -8.12 5.60 -10.52
CA MET A 142 -7.66 4.84 -11.68
C MET A 142 -6.59 3.82 -11.31
N HIS A 143 -5.71 4.15 -10.36
CA HIS A 143 -4.69 3.21 -9.89
C HIS A 143 -5.33 2.01 -9.18
N ILE A 144 -6.33 2.23 -8.32
CA ILE A 144 -7.07 1.14 -7.67
C ILE A 144 -7.80 0.28 -8.71
N GLU A 145 -8.38 0.89 -9.75
CA GLU A 145 -9.02 0.18 -10.87
C GLU A 145 -8.01 -0.65 -11.67
N ALA A 146 -6.84 -0.10 -11.98
CA ALA A 146 -5.75 -0.79 -12.68
C ALA A 146 -5.24 -2.00 -11.89
N LEU A 147 -5.05 -1.85 -10.58
CA LEU A 147 -4.69 -2.96 -9.69
C LEU A 147 -5.78 -4.03 -9.63
N GLY A 148 -7.05 -3.61 -9.66
CA GLY A 148 -8.20 -4.51 -9.70
C GLY A 148 -8.22 -5.36 -10.96
N ALA A 149 -8.08 -4.73 -12.13
CA ALA A 149 -8.02 -5.41 -13.42
C ALA A 149 -6.85 -6.40 -13.49
N TRP A 150 -5.67 -5.99 -13.00
CA TRP A 150 -4.50 -6.87 -12.93
C TRP A 150 -4.74 -8.11 -12.04
N LEU A 151 -5.39 -7.94 -10.88
CA LEU A 151 -5.75 -9.08 -10.03
C LEU A 151 -6.81 -9.99 -10.68
N ASP A 152 -7.77 -9.41 -11.42
CA ASP A 152 -8.77 -10.18 -12.17
C ASP A 152 -8.12 -11.05 -13.25
N GLU A 153 -7.13 -10.51 -13.98
CA GLU A 153 -6.36 -11.26 -14.97
C GLU A 153 -5.61 -12.44 -14.32
N MET A 154 -4.94 -12.21 -13.19
CA MET A 154 -4.23 -13.28 -12.50
C MET A 154 -5.17 -14.34 -11.92
N ASP A 155 -6.34 -13.96 -11.40
CA ASP A 155 -7.37 -14.90 -10.94
C ASP A 155 -7.89 -15.76 -12.13
N ALA A 156 -8.00 -15.18 -13.34
CA ALA A 156 -8.42 -15.91 -14.54
C ALA A 156 -7.36 -16.89 -15.08
N GLU A 157 -6.08 -16.60 -14.89
CA GLU A 157 -4.97 -17.50 -15.26
C GLU A 157 -4.83 -18.71 -14.31
N ASP A 158 -5.29 -18.59 -13.06
CA ASP A 158 -5.24 -19.66 -12.04
C ASP A 158 -6.45 -20.62 -12.13
N GLU A 159 -7.51 -20.28 -12.88
CA GLU A 159 -8.64 -21.18 -13.14
C GLU A 159 -8.23 -22.32 -14.10
N PRO A 160 -8.29 -23.61 -13.68
CA PRO A 160 -7.86 -24.72 -14.52
C PRO A 160 -8.84 -24.92 -15.69
N GLY A 161 -8.38 -24.58 -16.88
CA GLY A 161 -8.78 -25.09 -18.20
C GLY A 161 -10.19 -25.67 -18.34
N LYS A 162 -11.11 -24.90 -18.91
CA LYS A 162 -12.20 -25.48 -19.71
C LYS A 162 -11.56 -26.14 -20.93
N CYS A 163 -11.26 -27.44 -20.85
CA CYS A 163 -11.01 -28.25 -22.03
C CYS A 163 -12.19 -28.07 -22.98
N GLU A 164 -11.93 -27.51 -24.16
CA GLU A 164 -12.83 -27.51 -25.29
C GLU A 164 -13.21 -28.96 -25.61
N GLU A 165 -14.43 -29.35 -25.28
CA GLU A 165 -15.04 -30.56 -25.83
C GLU A 165 -15.41 -30.24 -27.28
N GLN A 166 -14.41 -30.31 -28.16
CA GLN A 166 -14.62 -30.26 -29.59
C GLN A 166 -15.39 -31.52 -29.99
N THR A 167 -16.63 -31.28 -30.41
CA THR A 167 -17.60 -32.28 -30.83
C THR A 167 -17.06 -33.00 -32.05
N ASP A 168 -16.68 -34.28 -31.89
CA ASP A 168 -16.54 -35.19 -33.02
C ASP A 168 -17.92 -35.37 -33.67
N ARG A 169 -18.08 -34.75 -34.85
CA ARG A 169 -19.23 -34.95 -35.73
C ARG A 169 -18.72 -35.38 -37.10
N ASN A 170 -18.77 -36.71 -37.29
CA ASN A 170 -18.68 -37.51 -38.52
C ASN A 170 -17.34 -37.59 -39.26
#